data_AF-A0A8X7WZX3-F1
#
_entry.id   AF-A0A8X7WZX3-F1
#
_cell.length_a   1.000
_cell.length_b   1.000
_cell.length_c   1.000
_cell.angle_alpha   90.00
_cell.angle_beta   90.00
_cell.angle_gamma   90.00
#
_symmetry.space_group_name_H-M   'P 1'
#
loop_
_entity.id
_entity.type
_entity.pdbx_description
1 polymer ?
#
loop_
_entity_poly.entity_id
_entity_poly.type
_entity_poly.pdbx_seq_one_letter_code
_entity_poly.pdbx_strand_id
1 'polypeptide(L)'
;MLRARLRTWRLCRFGSHVHCLSSRRPRVVLGIESSCDDTGAAVVDEHGRVLGEALHSQKEEHLRVTDGLSSRFRTGGIIPHVAQALHRQHIARIVQEALEKSGLRASALSAVATTVKPGLALSLSVGLEFTGTLLQSLPTPFIPVHHMEAHALTVRMVHPLPFPFLVLLVSGGHALLALARGVSDFLLLGQALDEAPGDTLDKVRPSERAAAPPAALELTAVTLSPDRLPGGCL
;
A
#
# COMPACT_ATOMS: atom_id res chain seq x y z
N MET A 1 42.89 7.28 -21.30
CA MET A 1 43.56 7.51 -19.99
C MET A 1 42.44 7.90 -19.03
N LEU A 2 42.13 7.23 -17.91
CA LEU A 2 42.89 6.37 -17.00
C LEU A 2 41.92 5.31 -16.44
N ARG A 3 42.26 4.02 -16.55
CA ARG A 3 41.60 2.90 -15.85
C ARG A 3 42.23 2.76 -14.46
N ALA A 4 41.44 2.61 -13.40
CA ALA A 4 41.91 2.19 -12.08
C ALA A 4 41.01 1.05 -11.58
N ARG A 5 41.42 -0.20 -11.86
CA ARG A 5 42.07 -1.14 -10.94
C ARG A 5 41.13 -1.77 -9.90
N LEU A 6 40.57 -2.89 -10.33
CA LEU A 6 40.04 -4.00 -9.54
C LEU A 6 41.04 -4.38 -8.44
N ARG A 7 40.60 -4.40 -7.18
CA ARG A 7 41.30 -5.07 -6.09
C ARG A 7 40.74 -6.49 -5.95
N THR A 8 41.52 -7.44 -6.40
CA THR A 8 41.37 -8.89 -6.18
C THR A 8 41.45 -9.20 -4.69
N TRP A 9 40.38 -9.74 -4.11
CA TRP A 9 40.43 -10.39 -2.81
C TRP A 9 40.94 -11.82 -2.99
N ARG A 10 42.07 -12.12 -2.34
CA ARG A 10 42.72 -13.43 -2.32
C ARG A 10 41.81 -14.48 -1.68
N LEU A 11 41.70 -15.63 -2.34
CA LEU A 11 41.16 -16.86 -1.76
C LEU A 11 42.04 -17.31 -0.59
N CYS A 12 41.45 -17.41 0.60
CA CYS A 12 41.89 -18.37 1.62
C CYS A 12 40.92 -19.57 1.56
N ARG A 13 41.39 -20.70 1.01
CA ARG A 13 40.75 -22.01 1.17
C ARG A 13 41.21 -22.58 2.51
N PHE A 14 40.30 -22.85 3.44
CA PHE A 14 40.45 -23.89 4.45
C PHE A 14 39.08 -24.24 5.04
N GLY A 15 38.78 -25.54 5.16
CA GLY A 15 37.66 -26.04 5.95
C GLY A 15 36.48 -26.59 5.15
N SER A 16 36.58 -27.85 4.76
CA SER A 16 35.48 -28.70 4.32
C SER A 16 34.49 -28.95 5.46
N HIS A 17 33.33 -28.28 5.43
CA HIS A 17 32.10 -28.81 6.00
C HIS A 17 30.94 -28.49 5.05
N VAL A 18 30.35 -29.56 4.53
CA VAL A 18 29.10 -29.54 3.78
C VAL A 18 27.99 -29.13 4.74
N HIS A 19 27.35 -28.01 4.46
CA HIS A 19 25.93 -27.83 4.70
C HIS A 19 25.32 -27.14 3.47
N CYS A 20 25.11 -27.92 2.42
CA CYS A 20 24.22 -27.53 1.34
C CYS A 20 22.77 -27.75 1.79
N LEU A 21 22.30 -26.91 2.70
CA LEU A 21 20.88 -26.74 3.02
C LEU A 21 20.64 -25.25 3.26
N SER A 22 20.72 -24.45 2.19
CA SER A 22 20.05 -23.16 2.23
C SER A 22 18.61 -23.39 1.79
N SER A 23 17.80 -23.96 2.68
CA SER A 23 16.38 -23.59 2.67
C SER A 23 16.35 -22.13 3.09
N ARG A 24 16.47 -21.21 2.12
CA ARG A 24 16.17 -19.81 2.39
C ARG A 24 14.75 -19.82 2.91
N ARG A 25 14.56 -19.37 4.16
CA ARG A 25 13.21 -19.16 4.68
C ARG A 25 12.50 -18.22 3.70
N PRO A 26 11.23 -18.51 3.36
CA PRO A 26 10.46 -17.63 2.50
C PRO A 26 10.46 -16.22 3.08
N ARG A 27 10.59 -15.21 2.21
CA ARG A 27 10.67 -13.82 2.63
C ARG A 27 9.25 -13.31 2.82
N VAL A 28 8.87 -13.18 4.07
CA VAL A 28 7.53 -12.72 4.44
C VAL A 28 7.60 -11.28 4.93
N VAL A 29 6.70 -10.44 4.43
CA VAL A 29 6.61 -9.02 4.78
C VAL A 29 5.25 -8.75 5.42
N LEU A 30 5.25 -7.99 6.53
CA LEU A 30 4.04 -7.42 7.10
C LEU A 30 3.83 -6.02 6.52
N GLY A 31 2.72 -5.81 5.81
CA GLY A 31 2.25 -4.50 5.36
C GLY A 31 1.26 -3.88 6.34
N ILE A 32 1.37 -2.58 6.58
CA ILE A 32 0.48 -1.78 7.44
C ILE A 32 0.01 -0.54 6.67
N GLU A 33 -1.30 -0.34 6.62
CA GLU A 33 -1.96 0.75 5.91
C GLU A 33 -2.86 1.55 6.88
N SER A 34 -2.63 2.87 6.96
CA SER A 34 -3.36 3.79 7.84
C SER A 34 -3.37 5.23 7.28
N SER A 35 -3.43 5.39 5.96
CA SER A 35 -3.34 6.70 5.30
C SER A 35 -4.60 7.54 5.44
N CYS A 36 -5.78 6.95 5.62
CA CYS A 36 -7.05 7.68 5.63
C CYS A 36 -7.98 7.24 6.77
N ASP A 37 -9.01 6.45 6.48
CA ASP A 37 -10.06 5.98 7.39
C ASP A 37 -10.13 4.44 7.50
N ASP A 38 -9.30 3.72 6.75
CA ASP A 38 -9.17 2.27 6.84
C ASP A 38 -7.87 1.88 7.56
N THR A 39 -7.98 1.00 8.55
CA THR A 39 -6.81 0.36 9.19
C THR A 39 -6.62 -1.03 8.61
N GLY A 40 -5.59 -1.21 7.81
CA GLY A 40 -5.30 -2.49 7.14
C GLY A 40 -3.96 -3.08 7.59
N ALA A 41 -3.90 -4.40 7.68
CA ALA A 41 -2.65 -5.14 7.77
C ALA A 41 -2.71 -6.42 6.93
N ALA A 42 -1.60 -6.77 6.28
CA ALA A 42 -1.47 -7.99 5.49
C ALA A 42 -0.08 -8.60 5.60
N VAL A 43 -0.01 -9.92 5.61
CA VAL A 43 1.23 -10.70 5.59
C VAL A 43 1.37 -11.32 4.21
N VAL A 44 2.44 -10.98 3.49
CA VAL A 44 2.63 -11.35 2.08
C VAL A 44 3.99 -12.03 1.89
N ASP A 45 4.03 -13.09 1.07
CA ASP A 45 5.28 -13.79 0.73
C ASP A 45 5.97 -13.23 -0.53
N GLU A 46 7.17 -13.75 -0.85
CA GLU A 46 7.95 -13.31 -2.01
C GLU A 46 7.30 -13.59 -3.38
N HIS A 47 6.25 -14.41 -3.40
CA HIS A 47 5.49 -14.74 -4.60
C HIS A 47 4.24 -13.87 -4.75
N GLY A 48 4.02 -12.92 -3.84
CA GLY A 48 2.86 -12.05 -3.83
C GLY A 48 1.60 -12.71 -3.28
N ARG A 49 1.71 -13.85 -2.59
CA ARG A 49 0.56 -14.50 -1.96
C ARG A 49 0.27 -13.84 -0.62
N VAL A 50 -0.98 -13.44 -0.42
CA VAL A 50 -1.48 -12.97 0.88
C VAL A 50 -1.68 -14.19 1.77
N LEU A 51 -0.88 -14.29 2.83
CA LEU A 51 -0.94 -15.38 3.81
C LEU A 51 -2.00 -15.10 4.88
N GLY A 52 -2.21 -13.83 5.23
CA GLY A 52 -3.24 -13.40 6.16
C GLY A 52 -3.44 -11.89 6.12
N GLU A 53 -4.68 -11.43 6.24
CA GLU A 53 -5.02 -10.01 6.21
C GLU A 53 -6.17 -9.67 7.14
N ALA A 54 -6.21 -8.42 7.58
CA ALA A 54 -7.30 -7.88 8.38
C ALA A 54 -7.50 -6.40 8.03
N LEU A 55 -8.76 -5.97 8.09
CA LEU A 55 -9.18 -4.62 7.76
C LEU A 55 -10.22 -4.17 8.79
N HIS A 56 -10.12 -2.92 9.22
CA HIS A 56 -11.17 -2.23 9.95
C HIS A 56 -11.43 -0.89 9.27
N SER A 57 -12.64 -0.74 8.72
CA SER A 57 -13.11 0.49 8.11
C SER A 57 -13.85 1.34 9.12
N GLN A 58 -13.55 2.64 9.16
CA GLN A 58 -14.13 3.62 10.08
C GLN A 58 -15.38 4.31 9.50
N LYS A 59 -15.88 3.84 8.35
CA LYS A 59 -16.93 4.53 7.61
C LYS A 59 -18.20 4.74 8.44
N GLU A 60 -18.65 3.74 9.20
CA GLU A 60 -19.84 3.86 10.03
C GLU A 60 -19.66 4.87 11.17
N GLU A 61 -18.47 4.89 11.77
CA GLU A 61 -18.11 5.78 12.86
C GLU A 61 -18.09 7.23 12.40
N HIS A 62 -17.50 7.52 11.24
CA HIS A 62 -17.52 8.86 10.65
C HIS A 62 -18.95 9.30 10.31
N LEU A 63 -19.78 8.42 9.74
CA LEU A 63 -21.20 8.71 9.50
C LEU A 63 -21.94 9.09 10.79
N ARG A 64 -21.80 8.29 11.85
CA ARG A 64 -22.45 8.53 13.16
C ARG A 64 -22.03 9.84 13.81
N VAL A 65 -20.75 10.21 13.73
CA VAL A 65 -20.26 11.47 14.31
C VAL A 65 -20.81 12.67 13.52
N THR A 66 -20.93 12.55 12.19
CA THR A 66 -21.47 13.62 11.35
C THR A 66 -22.99 13.79 11.44
N ASP A 67 -23.74 12.71 11.74
CA ASP A 67 -25.21 12.76 11.87
C ASP A 67 -25.70 13.64 13.05
N GLY A 68 -24.84 13.89 14.05
CA GLY A 68 -25.14 14.77 15.19
C GLY A 68 -24.94 16.28 14.92
N LEU A 69 -24.31 16.66 13.80
CA LEU A 69 -23.88 18.02 13.52
C LEU A 69 -24.65 18.62 12.31
N SER A 70 -25.87 19.10 12.57
CA SER A 70 -26.70 19.91 11.65
C SER A 70 -27.23 19.23 10.37
N SER A 71 -28.57 19.09 10.30
CA SER A 71 -29.33 18.50 9.19
C SER A 71 -29.26 19.23 7.84
N ARG A 72 -28.37 20.24 7.69
CA ARG A 72 -28.17 20.99 6.44
C ARG A 72 -26.87 20.64 5.72
N PHE A 73 -25.95 19.93 6.37
CA PHE A 73 -24.70 19.42 5.79
C PHE A 73 -24.55 17.94 6.14
N ARG A 74 -25.31 17.07 5.46
CA ARG A 74 -25.06 15.60 5.43
C ARG A 74 -23.80 15.29 4.62
N THR A 75 -22.69 15.97 4.90
CA THR A 75 -21.39 15.67 4.31
C THR A 75 -20.75 14.63 5.21
N GLY A 76 -20.98 13.36 4.89
CA GLY A 76 -20.29 12.20 5.48
C GLY A 76 -18.81 12.21 5.11
N GLY A 77 -18.06 13.15 5.68
CA GLY A 77 -16.64 13.34 5.46
C GLY A 77 -15.81 12.74 6.58
N ILE A 78 -14.54 12.46 6.27
CA ILE A 78 -13.59 11.89 7.21
C ILE A 78 -13.11 12.99 8.16
N ILE A 79 -13.29 12.79 9.46
CA ILE A 79 -12.86 13.72 10.49
C ILE A 79 -11.45 13.31 10.97
N PRO A 80 -10.37 14.10 10.70
CA PRO A 80 -8.99 13.62 10.90
C PRO A 80 -8.64 13.18 12.32
N HIS A 81 -9.17 13.84 13.35
CA HIS A 81 -8.90 13.48 14.75
C HIS A 81 -9.64 12.21 15.18
N VAL A 82 -10.86 11.99 14.67
CA VAL A 82 -11.60 10.74 14.87
C VAL A 82 -10.86 9.59 14.18
N ALA A 83 -10.38 9.82 12.95
CA ALA A 83 -9.64 8.81 12.21
C ALA A 83 -8.36 8.38 12.93
N GLN A 84 -7.59 9.35 13.43
CA GLN A 84 -6.41 9.07 14.25
C GLN A 84 -6.75 8.22 15.50
N ALA A 85 -7.81 8.58 16.22
CA ALA A 85 -8.22 7.86 17.43
C ALA A 85 -8.60 6.40 17.13
N LEU A 86 -9.38 6.18 16.06
CA LEU A 86 -9.79 4.85 15.62
C LEU A 86 -8.61 4.01 15.12
N HIS A 87 -7.66 4.58 14.38
CA HIS A 87 -6.42 3.87 14.05
C HIS A 87 -5.68 3.42 15.31
N ARG A 88 -5.51 4.31 16.31
CA ARG A 88 -4.81 3.95 17.57
C ARG A 88 -5.53 2.83 18.32
N GLN A 89 -6.86 2.85 18.31
CA GLN A 89 -7.67 1.84 18.97
C GLN A 89 -7.56 0.46 18.30
N HIS A 90 -7.42 0.41 16.97
CA HIS A 90 -7.57 -0.84 16.22
C HIS A 90 -6.28 -1.42 15.64
N ILE A 91 -5.24 -0.62 15.44
CA ILE A 91 -4.03 -1.06 14.71
C ILE A 91 -3.36 -2.30 15.32
N ALA A 92 -3.25 -2.39 16.64
CA ALA A 92 -2.64 -3.54 17.31
C ALA A 92 -3.44 -4.83 17.08
N ARG A 93 -4.78 -4.75 17.23
CA ARG A 93 -5.68 -5.87 16.97
C ARG A 93 -5.61 -6.32 15.51
N ILE A 94 -5.64 -5.37 14.57
CA ILE A 94 -5.61 -5.67 13.14
C ILE A 94 -4.31 -6.35 12.72
N VAL A 95 -3.17 -5.87 13.20
CA VAL A 95 -1.87 -6.52 12.94
C VAL A 95 -1.81 -7.92 13.55
N GLN A 96 -2.32 -8.09 14.78
CA GLN A 96 -2.39 -9.40 15.43
C GLN A 96 -3.27 -10.36 14.62
N GLU A 97 -4.46 -9.95 14.19
CA GLU A 97 -5.37 -10.77 13.39
C GLU A 97 -4.75 -11.18 12.04
N ALA A 98 -4.03 -10.28 11.37
CA ALA A 98 -3.33 -10.60 10.12
C ALA A 98 -2.23 -11.66 10.34
N LEU A 99 -1.47 -11.55 11.44
CA LEU A 99 -0.46 -12.53 11.82
C LEU A 99 -1.08 -13.88 12.19
N GLU A 100 -2.16 -13.89 12.97
CA GLU A 100 -2.88 -15.11 13.35
C GLU A 100 -3.43 -15.83 12.13
N LYS A 101 -4.09 -15.11 11.21
CA LYS A 101 -4.59 -15.68 9.95
C LYS A 101 -3.47 -16.23 9.06
N SER A 102 -2.29 -15.63 9.10
CA SER A 102 -1.12 -16.13 8.37
C SER A 102 -0.51 -17.41 8.95
N GLY A 103 -0.86 -17.76 10.20
CA GLY A 103 -0.25 -18.88 10.92
C GLY A 103 1.22 -18.66 11.29
N LEU A 104 1.75 -17.44 11.09
CA LEU A 104 3.14 -17.10 11.34
C LEU A 104 3.30 -16.36 12.66
N ARG A 105 4.43 -16.59 13.31
CA ARG A 105 4.88 -15.76 14.43
C ARG A 105 5.52 -14.49 13.89
N ALA A 106 5.40 -13.39 14.62
CA ALA A 106 6.06 -12.13 14.26
C ALA A 106 7.58 -12.28 14.02
N SER A 107 8.25 -13.20 14.74
CA SER A 107 9.67 -13.51 14.54
C SER A 107 10.03 -14.17 13.20
N ALA A 108 9.04 -14.59 12.41
CA ALA A 108 9.24 -15.12 11.06
C ALA A 108 9.24 -14.01 9.99
N LEU A 109 8.85 -12.79 10.33
CA LEU A 109 8.83 -11.66 9.41
C LEU A 109 10.26 -11.29 8.98
N SER A 110 10.42 -11.04 7.68
CA SER A 110 11.67 -10.59 7.07
C SER A 110 11.77 -9.07 6.95
N ALA A 111 10.62 -8.37 6.97
CA ALA A 111 10.54 -6.91 6.98
C ALA A 111 9.14 -6.46 7.43
N VAL A 112 9.04 -5.20 7.84
CA VAL A 112 7.77 -4.49 8.06
C VAL A 112 7.70 -3.32 7.08
N ALA A 113 6.59 -3.23 6.36
CA ALA A 113 6.30 -2.22 5.37
C ALA A 113 5.11 -1.37 5.83
N THR A 114 5.25 -0.05 5.83
CA THR A 114 4.17 0.83 6.31
C THR A 114 3.99 2.00 5.36
N THR A 115 2.74 2.34 5.08
CA THR A 115 2.39 3.50 4.26
C THR A 115 2.83 4.79 4.95
N VAL A 116 3.59 5.62 4.22
CA VAL A 116 4.14 6.89 4.75
C VAL A 116 3.64 8.13 4.01
N LYS A 117 3.04 7.95 2.82
CA LYS A 117 2.44 9.03 2.01
C LYS A 117 1.73 8.48 0.76
N PRO A 118 0.89 9.29 0.08
CA PRO A 118 0.15 10.42 0.65
C PRO A 118 -0.88 9.92 1.67
N GLY A 119 -1.52 10.84 2.39
CA GLY A 119 -2.54 10.52 3.38
C GLY A 119 -2.72 11.64 4.40
N LEU A 120 -3.69 11.45 5.30
CA LEU A 120 -3.90 12.32 6.45
C LEU A 120 -2.71 12.20 7.40
N ALA A 121 -2.02 13.30 7.66
CA ALA A 121 -0.81 13.30 8.48
C ALA A 121 -1.02 12.68 9.87
N LEU A 122 -2.19 12.93 10.49
CA LEU A 122 -2.56 12.35 11.79
C LEU A 122 -2.78 10.84 11.73
N SER A 123 -3.31 10.31 10.63
CA SER A 123 -3.51 8.87 10.44
C SER A 123 -2.19 8.16 10.13
N LEU A 124 -1.36 8.74 9.26
CA LEU A 124 -0.03 8.22 8.92
C LEU A 124 0.88 8.13 10.15
N SER A 125 0.80 9.09 11.07
CA SER A 125 1.62 9.07 12.29
C SER A 125 1.36 7.84 13.14
N VAL A 126 0.10 7.37 13.21
CA VAL A 126 -0.27 6.18 14.00
C VAL A 126 0.38 4.92 13.45
N GLY A 127 0.34 4.72 12.13
CA GLY A 127 1.00 3.58 11.48
C GLY A 127 2.50 3.56 11.73
N LEU A 128 3.16 4.73 11.61
CA LEU A 128 4.58 4.88 11.88
C LEU A 128 4.96 4.68 13.35
N GLU A 129 4.19 5.24 14.29
CA GLU A 129 4.35 5.08 15.73
C GLU A 129 4.26 3.59 16.14
N PHE A 130 3.24 2.89 15.63
CA PHE A 130 3.07 1.46 15.87
C PHE A 130 4.22 0.65 15.28
N THR A 131 4.62 0.95 14.04
CA THR A 131 5.74 0.28 13.38
C THR A 131 7.04 0.48 14.15
N GLY A 132 7.31 1.69 14.63
CA GLY A 132 8.48 1.98 15.47
C GLY A 132 8.50 1.14 16.74
N THR A 133 7.35 1.01 17.42
CA THR A 133 7.20 0.16 18.61
C THR A 133 7.43 -1.32 18.28
N LEU A 134 6.85 -1.80 17.18
CA LEU A 134 7.03 -3.18 16.72
C LEU A 134 8.51 -3.48 16.45
N LEU A 135 9.21 -2.59 15.75
CA LEU A 135 10.62 -2.74 15.39
C LEU A 135 11.57 -2.72 16.60
N GLN A 136 11.20 -2.05 17.69
CA GLN A 136 11.95 -2.13 18.96
C GLN A 136 11.90 -3.55 19.56
N SER A 137 10.76 -4.22 19.45
CA SER A 137 10.58 -5.61 19.93
C SER A 137 11.04 -6.67 18.92
N LEU A 138 11.04 -6.32 17.63
CA LEU A 138 11.33 -7.20 16.50
C LEU A 138 12.26 -6.45 15.52
N PRO A 139 13.59 -6.51 15.72
CA PRO A 139 14.54 -5.77 14.89
C PRO A 139 14.61 -6.37 13.49
N THR A 140 13.73 -5.90 12.62
CA THR A 140 13.61 -6.29 11.22
C THR A 140 13.72 -5.05 10.32
N PRO A 141 14.13 -5.20 9.05
CA PRO A 141 14.14 -4.10 8.10
C PRO A 141 12.79 -3.38 7.98
N PHE A 142 12.83 -2.06 7.90
CA PHE A 142 11.67 -1.21 7.63
C PHE A 142 11.62 -0.81 6.15
N ILE A 143 10.44 -0.88 5.54
CA ILE A 143 10.18 -0.48 4.16
C ILE A 143 9.13 0.65 4.14
N PRO A 144 9.51 1.90 3.86
CA PRO A 144 8.53 2.96 3.67
C PRO A 144 7.77 2.76 2.35
N VAL A 145 6.44 2.80 2.40
CA VAL A 145 5.59 2.56 1.23
C VAL A 145 4.87 3.84 0.81
N HIS A 146 4.85 4.11 -0.49
CA HIS A 146 4.00 5.14 -1.08
C HIS A 146 2.64 4.53 -1.47
N HIS A 147 1.55 5.02 -0.89
CA HIS A 147 0.19 4.51 -1.04
C HIS A 147 -0.22 4.34 -2.51
N MET A 148 -0.04 5.39 -3.34
CA MET A 148 -0.39 5.31 -4.76
C MET A 148 0.48 4.34 -5.58
N GLU A 149 1.77 4.20 -5.22
CA GLU A 149 2.65 3.23 -5.88
C GLU A 149 2.24 1.80 -5.51
N ALA A 150 1.87 1.58 -4.24
CA ALA A 150 1.32 0.31 -3.78
C ALA A 150 0.04 -0.05 -4.55
N HIS A 151 -0.91 0.89 -4.66
CA HIS A 151 -2.11 0.71 -5.49
C HIS A 151 -1.76 0.34 -6.93
N ALA A 152 -0.83 1.06 -7.58
CA ALA A 152 -0.43 0.77 -8.95
C ALA A 152 0.18 -0.62 -9.14
N LEU A 153 0.84 -1.17 -8.12
CA LEU A 153 1.46 -2.49 -8.19
C LEU A 153 0.50 -3.64 -7.87
N THR A 154 -0.68 -3.39 -7.30
CA THR A 154 -1.66 -4.44 -6.98
C THR A 154 -2.05 -5.28 -8.20
N VAL A 155 -2.18 -4.66 -9.39
CA VAL A 155 -2.48 -5.38 -10.63
C VAL A 155 -1.46 -6.47 -10.94
N ARG A 156 -0.20 -6.28 -10.51
CA ARG A 156 0.88 -7.26 -10.69
C ARG A 156 0.76 -8.49 -9.78
N MET A 157 -0.02 -8.39 -8.71
CA MET A 157 -0.32 -9.53 -7.83
C MET A 157 -1.36 -10.46 -8.47
N VAL A 158 -2.25 -9.92 -9.29
CA VAL A 158 -3.31 -10.67 -9.98
C VAL A 158 -2.86 -11.14 -11.36
N HIS A 159 -2.11 -10.29 -12.07
CA HIS A 159 -1.65 -10.56 -13.42
C HIS A 159 -0.13 -10.39 -13.53
N PRO A 160 0.60 -11.30 -14.19
CA PRO A 160 2.03 -11.15 -14.41
C PRO A 160 2.30 -10.06 -15.46
N LEU A 161 2.21 -8.80 -15.04
CA LEU A 161 2.32 -7.62 -15.88
C LEU A 161 3.79 -7.13 -15.88
N PRO A 162 4.54 -7.22 -16.99
CA PRO A 162 5.90 -6.70 -17.04
C PRO A 162 5.90 -5.16 -17.06
N PHE A 163 7.01 -4.57 -16.62
CA PHE A 163 7.25 -3.13 -16.84
C PHE A 163 7.72 -2.87 -18.29
N PRO A 164 7.49 -1.69 -18.87
CA PRO A 164 6.63 -0.63 -18.33
C PRO A 164 5.14 -0.88 -18.62
N PHE A 165 4.25 -0.33 -17.79
CA PHE A 165 2.80 -0.34 -18.04
C PHE A 165 2.15 0.98 -17.64
N LEU A 166 1.04 1.30 -18.31
CA LEU A 166 0.24 2.47 -18.00
C LEU A 166 -0.77 2.10 -16.91
N VAL A 167 -0.92 2.96 -15.91
CA VAL A 167 -1.87 2.77 -14.82
C VAL A 167 -2.76 4.01 -14.67
N LEU A 168 -4.07 3.77 -14.66
CA LEU A 168 -5.07 4.74 -14.26
C LEU A 168 -5.53 4.40 -12.83
N LEU A 169 -5.18 5.25 -11.87
CA LEU A 169 -5.60 5.12 -10.49
C LEU A 169 -6.77 6.07 -10.25
N VAL A 170 -7.94 5.52 -9.94
CA VAL A 170 -9.13 6.29 -9.60
C VAL A 170 -9.67 5.78 -8.27
N SER A 171 -9.82 6.68 -7.30
CA SER A 171 -10.37 6.42 -5.98
C SER A 171 -11.29 7.56 -5.56
N GLY A 172 -11.81 7.49 -4.33
CA GLY A 172 -12.54 8.62 -3.73
C GLY A 172 -11.70 9.90 -3.64
N GLY A 173 -10.40 9.79 -3.35
CA GLY A 173 -9.54 10.97 -3.15
C GLY A 173 -8.53 11.25 -4.27
N HIS A 174 -8.39 10.36 -5.26
CA HIS A 174 -7.37 10.49 -6.28
C HIS A 174 -7.89 10.11 -7.67
N ALA A 175 -7.43 10.83 -8.69
CA ALA A 175 -7.50 10.41 -10.08
C ALA A 175 -6.19 10.78 -10.76
N LEU A 176 -5.37 9.77 -11.10
CA LEU A 176 -4.09 9.97 -11.74
C LEU A 176 -3.81 8.94 -12.82
N LEU A 177 -3.10 9.39 -13.85
CA LEU A 177 -2.57 8.58 -14.94
C LEU A 177 -1.05 8.59 -14.83
N ALA A 178 -0.44 7.42 -14.69
CA ALA A 178 1.00 7.30 -14.58
C ALA A 178 1.55 6.16 -15.45
N LEU A 179 2.80 6.29 -15.88
CA LEU A 179 3.59 5.23 -16.49
C LEU A 179 4.47 4.59 -15.41
N ALA A 180 4.19 3.34 -15.05
CA ALA A 180 5.00 2.55 -14.15
C ALA A 180 6.17 1.94 -14.94
N ARG A 181 7.40 2.40 -14.70
CA ARG A 181 8.64 1.90 -15.34
C ARG A 181 9.38 0.88 -14.48
N GLY A 182 9.12 0.89 -13.16
CA GLY A 182 9.70 -0.02 -12.19
C GLY A 182 8.92 0.01 -10.88
N VAL A 183 9.39 -0.76 -9.89
CA VAL A 183 8.74 -0.89 -8.57
C VAL A 183 8.68 0.44 -7.80
N SER A 184 9.62 1.34 -8.05
CA SER A 184 9.69 2.67 -7.43
C SER A 184 10.03 3.75 -8.47
N ASP A 185 9.69 3.50 -9.73
CA ASP A 185 9.91 4.43 -10.84
C ASP A 185 8.60 4.65 -11.59
N PHE A 186 7.94 5.76 -11.26
CA PHE A 186 6.66 6.17 -11.81
C PHE A 186 6.79 7.55 -12.43
N LEU A 187 6.32 7.69 -13.67
CA LEU A 187 6.19 8.96 -14.35
C LEU A 187 4.71 9.38 -14.35
N LEU A 188 4.38 10.43 -13.61
CA LEU A 188 3.04 11.03 -13.63
C LEU A 188 2.79 11.69 -15.00
N LEU A 189 1.74 11.28 -15.68
CA LEU A 189 1.33 11.81 -16.99
C LEU A 189 0.18 12.80 -16.88
N GLY A 190 -0.69 12.61 -15.88
CA GLY A 190 -1.80 13.52 -15.59
C GLY A 190 -2.48 13.20 -14.27
N GLN A 191 -3.17 14.18 -13.71
CA GLN A 191 -4.02 14.02 -12.53
C GLN A 191 -5.24 14.94 -12.64
N ALA A 192 -6.32 14.60 -11.94
CA ALA A 192 -7.45 15.50 -11.80
C ALA A 192 -6.99 16.83 -11.17
N LEU A 193 -7.58 17.93 -11.64
CA LEU A 193 -7.25 19.28 -11.19
C LEU A 193 -8.10 19.71 -9.99
N ASP A 194 -9.27 19.10 -9.85
CA ASP A 194 -10.32 19.44 -8.89
C ASP A 194 -10.73 18.22 -8.06
N GLU A 195 -11.93 17.68 -8.27
CA GLU A 195 -12.45 16.57 -7.49
C GLU A 195 -12.13 15.24 -8.17
N ALA A 196 -11.76 14.25 -7.36
CA ALA A 196 -11.62 12.90 -7.86
C ALA A 196 -13.01 12.36 -8.26
N PRO A 197 -13.12 11.55 -9.33
CA PRO A 197 -14.39 11.01 -9.80
C PRO A 197 -15.18 10.27 -8.72
N GLY A 198 -14.51 9.59 -7.78
CA GLY A 198 -15.17 8.92 -6.67
C GLY A 198 -15.90 9.89 -5.73
N ASP A 199 -15.26 11.00 -5.35
CA ASP A 199 -15.87 12.04 -4.51
C ASP A 199 -17.05 12.74 -5.23
N THR A 200 -16.89 13.03 -6.52
CA THR A 200 -17.99 13.57 -7.33
C THR A 200 -19.17 12.60 -7.40
N LEU A 201 -18.92 11.29 -7.59
CA LEU A 201 -19.96 10.27 -7.61
C LEU A 201 -20.69 10.14 -6.26
N ASP A 202 -19.98 10.25 -5.15
CA ASP A 202 -20.56 10.19 -3.82
C ASP A 202 -21.46 11.41 -3.55
N LYS A 203 -21.06 12.60 -4.03
CA LYS A 203 -21.84 13.84 -3.90
C LYS A 203 -23.11 13.88 -4.75
N VAL A 204 -23.10 13.31 -5.95
CA VAL A 204 -24.24 13.33 -6.88
C VAL A 204 -25.20 12.15 -6.69
N ARG A 205 -24.94 11.26 -5.71
CA ARG A 205 -25.77 10.08 -5.48
C ARG A 205 -27.17 10.47 -4.95
N PRO A 206 -28.26 10.02 -5.61
CA PRO A 206 -29.63 10.24 -5.12
C PRO A 206 -29.86 9.57 -3.75
N SER A 207 -30.58 10.25 -2.86
CA SER A 207 -30.85 9.82 -1.48
C SER A 207 -31.51 8.44 -1.34
N GLU A 208 -32.23 7.96 -2.36
CA GLU A 208 -32.88 6.64 -2.37
C GLU A 208 -31.91 5.46 -2.61
N ARG A 209 -30.67 5.71 -3.05
CA ARG A 209 -29.64 4.67 -3.30
C ARG A 209 -28.50 4.67 -2.28
N ALA A 210 -28.65 5.39 -1.17
CA ALA A 210 -27.61 5.54 -0.13
C ALA A 210 -27.17 4.21 0.53
N ALA A 211 -27.92 3.11 0.35
CA ALA A 211 -27.59 1.80 0.89
C ALA A 211 -26.57 0.98 0.06
N ALA A 212 -26.22 1.41 -1.17
CA ALA A 212 -25.19 0.73 -1.95
C ALA A 212 -23.77 1.18 -1.49
N PRO A 213 -22.73 0.34 -1.58
CA PRO A 213 -21.36 0.80 -1.33
C PRO A 213 -20.97 1.93 -2.33
N PRO A 214 -20.08 2.87 -1.96
CA PRO A 214 -19.51 3.83 -2.90
C PRO A 214 -18.85 3.07 -4.05
N ALA A 215 -18.83 3.66 -5.24
CA ALA A 215 -18.26 3.00 -6.40
C ALA A 215 -16.75 2.83 -6.17
N ALA A 216 -16.30 1.59 -5.94
CA ALA A 216 -14.90 1.24 -6.09
C ALA A 216 -14.59 1.36 -7.59
N LEU A 217 -14.02 2.49 -8.01
CA LEU A 217 -13.63 2.70 -9.39
C LEU A 217 -12.41 1.82 -9.71
N GLU A 218 -12.54 1.04 -10.77
CA GLU A 218 -11.59 0.00 -11.17
C GLU A 218 -10.20 0.56 -11.48
N LEU A 219 -9.16 -0.08 -10.93
CA LEU A 219 -7.81 0.03 -11.47
C LEU A 219 -7.78 -0.62 -12.85
N THR A 220 -7.65 0.19 -13.89
CA THR A 220 -7.35 -0.31 -15.23
C THR A 220 -5.87 -0.13 -15.50
N ALA A 221 -5.15 -1.24 -15.69
CA ALA A 221 -3.79 -1.23 -16.18
C ALA A 221 -3.78 -1.64 -17.65
N VAL A 222 -3.11 -0.85 -18.49
CA VAL A 222 -2.95 -1.15 -19.92
C VAL A 222 -1.47 -1.39 -20.19
N THR A 223 -1.15 -2.53 -20.80
CA THR A 223 0.22 -2.78 -21.27
C THR A 223 0.50 -1.94 -22.50
N LEU A 224 1.61 -1.21 -22.46
CA LEU A 224 2.18 -0.63 -23.67
C LEU A 224 3.03 -1.72 -24.32
N SER A 225 2.54 -2.30 -25.43
CA SER A 225 3.40 -3.12 -26.28
C SER A 225 4.43 -2.21 -26.96
N PRO A 226 5.74 -2.47 -26.85
CA PRO A 226 6.75 -1.64 -27.52
C PRO A 226 6.54 -1.56 -29.03
N ASP A 227 5.87 -2.54 -29.65
CA ASP A 227 5.55 -2.59 -31.08
C ASP A 227 4.38 -1.69 -31.51
N ARG A 228 3.74 -0.94 -30.59
CA ARG A 228 2.59 -0.06 -30.89
C ARG A 228 2.81 1.41 -30.53
N LEU A 229 4.03 1.82 -30.21
CA LEU A 229 4.36 3.25 -30.23
C LEU A 229 4.56 3.63 -31.70
N PRO A 230 3.70 4.47 -32.33
CA PRO A 230 4.03 5.02 -33.62
C PRO A 230 5.36 5.77 -33.47
N GLY A 231 6.40 5.29 -34.16
CA GLY A 231 7.70 5.95 -34.16
C GLY A 231 7.52 7.38 -34.64
N GLY A 232 7.71 8.34 -33.74
CA GLY A 232 7.58 9.75 -34.08
C GLY A 232 7.59 10.67 -32.87
N CYS A 233 8.73 11.36 -32.73
CA CYS A 233 8.96 12.58 -31.96
C CYS A 233 9.48 12.42 -30.52
N LEU A 234 10.81 12.59 -30.45
CA LEU A 234 11.57 13.19 -29.37
C LEU A 234 10.99 14.56 -28.96
#